data_AF-A0A956AM23-F1
#
_entry.id   AF-A0A956AM23-F1
#
_cell.length_a   1.000
_cell.length_b   1.000
_cell.length_c   1.000
_cell.angle_alpha   90.00
_cell.angle_beta   90.00
_cell.angle_gamma   90.00
#
_symmetry.space_group_name_H-M   'P 1'
#
loop_
_entity.id
_entity.type
_entity.pdbx_description
1 polymer ?
#
loop_
_entity_poly.entity_id
_entity_poly.type
_entity_poly.pdbx_seq_one_letter_code
_entity_poly.pdbx_strand_id
1 'polypeptide(L)'
;MGPGSSKSRRARLADPWLARTPLVLSLALLLSCADSGPEGFTYSVVLAEVGLVANAGADGSVVGLNLDGRVDDVPALETCNKLDFTDPDGVPGIDNQLSLFGPTLALFGGDPAALIQGAINEGSLLILVEFEGLNSFENDNDVTVRLHFGEGPTDVGNDGLLVPGQSFDIQPGTMSAEMRHARIIDGHMEASSFETVLPVAILDQRFNLPIFSGHLSIDFDADSGEITGILGGAVPVQTLIDDLLAEIPGGESIMPIAARALRGLADLVPNELGSCDQLSTAMTIHGVTAFVLPPSDTTD
;
A
#
# COMPACT_ATOMS: atom_id res chain seq x y z
N MET A 1 48.08 -11.65 -68.93
CA MET A 1 46.97 -11.68 -69.91
C MET A 1 45.92 -10.69 -69.44
N GLY A 2 45.55 -9.74 -70.30
CA GLY A 2 44.43 -8.81 -70.10
C GLY A 2 44.74 -7.48 -69.41
N PRO A 3 45.16 -6.43 -70.14
CA PRO A 3 45.33 -5.06 -69.67
C PRO A 3 44.14 -4.16 -70.04
N GLY A 4 44.07 -2.95 -69.47
CA GLY A 4 43.25 -1.85 -70.02
C GLY A 4 42.56 -1.01 -68.93
N SER A 5 43.24 -0.07 -68.26
CA SER A 5 43.60 1.28 -68.71
C SER A 5 42.43 2.28 -68.76
N SER A 6 42.50 3.32 -67.94
CA SER A 6 42.20 4.72 -68.32
C SER A 6 42.50 5.63 -67.12
N LYS A 7 43.69 6.26 -67.10
CA LYS A 7 43.92 7.71 -67.34
C LYS A 7 43.28 8.61 -66.28
N SER A 8 44.05 9.11 -65.30
CA SER A 8 45.04 10.21 -65.37
C SER A 8 44.43 11.62 -65.50
N ARG A 9 44.70 12.44 -64.47
CA ARG A 9 45.19 13.84 -64.50
C ARG A 9 45.31 14.28 -63.03
N ARG A 10 46.54 14.32 -62.48
CA ARG A 10 47.41 15.52 -62.37
C ARG A 10 46.73 16.64 -61.57
N ALA A 11 47.17 16.89 -60.34
CA ALA A 11 48.31 17.76 -59.99
C ALA A 11 47.97 19.22 -60.31
N ARG A 12 48.09 20.20 -59.42
CA ARG A 12 49.34 20.62 -58.77
C ARG A 12 49.04 21.91 -57.97
N LEU A 13 49.90 22.16 -56.96
CA LEU A 13 50.34 23.48 -56.44
C LEU A 13 49.36 24.25 -55.55
N ALA A 14 49.65 24.35 -54.25
CA ALA A 14 50.63 25.23 -53.61
C ALA A 14 50.03 26.61 -53.27
N ASP A 15 49.78 26.76 -51.97
CA ASP A 15 49.91 27.95 -51.08
C ASP A 15 50.67 29.18 -51.64
N PRO A 16 50.55 30.41 -51.06
CA PRO A 16 50.06 30.73 -49.71
C PRO A 16 49.21 32.02 -49.54
N TRP A 17 48.51 32.11 -48.40
CA TRP A 17 48.34 33.29 -47.52
C TRP A 17 47.81 34.63 -48.08
N LEU A 18 46.58 35.01 -47.70
CA LEU A 18 46.29 36.07 -46.70
C LEU A 18 44.80 36.45 -46.66
N ALA A 19 44.35 36.72 -45.44
CA ALA A 19 43.27 37.62 -45.05
C ALA A 19 41.83 37.07 -44.86
N ARG A 20 41.50 36.93 -43.57
CA ARG A 20 40.35 37.57 -42.90
C ARG A 20 38.94 37.23 -43.39
N THR A 21 38.21 36.43 -42.62
CA THR A 21 37.00 36.80 -41.83
C THR A 21 36.27 35.54 -41.31
N PRO A 22 35.54 35.63 -40.18
CA PRO A 22 35.03 34.46 -39.46
C PRO A 22 33.73 33.94 -40.09
N LEU A 23 33.66 32.64 -40.35
CA LEU A 23 32.38 31.99 -40.67
C LEU A 23 31.76 31.52 -39.36
N VAL A 24 30.67 32.16 -38.98
CA VAL A 24 29.75 31.71 -37.94
C VAL A 24 29.24 30.32 -38.34
N LEU A 25 29.68 29.29 -37.62
CA LEU A 25 29.14 27.95 -37.75
C LEU A 25 27.86 27.89 -36.92
N SER A 26 26.73 28.11 -37.58
CA SER A 26 25.41 27.88 -37.01
C SER A 26 25.23 26.39 -36.74
N LEU A 27 25.57 25.96 -35.53
CA LEU A 27 25.21 24.66 -34.99
C LEU A 27 23.72 24.70 -34.66
N ALA A 28 22.89 24.20 -35.57
CA ALA A 28 21.48 23.95 -35.29
C ALA A 28 21.39 22.82 -34.25
N LEU A 29 21.35 23.21 -32.98
CA LEU A 29 20.86 22.39 -31.89
C LEU A 29 19.38 22.10 -32.19
N LEU A 30 19.12 20.89 -32.71
CA LEU A 30 17.82 20.25 -32.54
C LEU A 30 17.64 20.05 -31.04
N LEU A 31 17.08 21.06 -30.37
CA LEU A 31 16.41 20.88 -29.09
C LEU A 31 15.31 19.85 -29.36
N SER A 32 15.60 18.61 -29.01
CA SER A 32 14.55 17.65 -28.66
C SER A 32 13.73 18.34 -27.58
N CYS A 33 12.53 18.78 -27.94
CA CYS A 33 11.49 18.99 -26.94
C CYS A 33 11.43 17.67 -26.17
N ALA A 34 11.84 17.70 -24.91
CA ALA A 34 11.39 16.70 -23.96
C ALA A 34 9.87 16.85 -23.98
N ASP A 35 9.22 15.82 -24.50
CA ASP A 35 7.78 15.65 -24.45
C ASP A 35 7.43 15.60 -22.96
N SER A 36 7.10 16.74 -22.38
CA SER A 36 6.43 16.77 -21.09
C SER A 36 5.04 16.21 -21.37
N GLY A 37 4.90 14.89 -21.19
CA GLY A 37 3.60 14.25 -21.12
C GLY A 37 2.71 15.01 -20.13
N PRO A 38 1.37 14.83 -20.21
CA PRO A 38 0.48 15.47 -19.26
C PRO A 38 1.00 15.27 -17.84
N GLU A 39 1.15 16.36 -17.07
CA GLU A 39 1.46 16.24 -15.65
C GLU A 39 0.32 15.43 -15.03
N GLY A 40 0.65 14.25 -14.49
CA GLY A 40 -0.32 13.39 -13.85
C GLY A 40 -1.04 14.14 -12.72
N PHE A 41 -2.28 13.76 -12.44
CA PHE A 41 -3.08 14.39 -11.40
C PHE A 41 -2.94 13.65 -10.06
N THR A 42 -3.31 14.33 -8.98
CA THR A 42 -3.45 13.71 -7.66
C THR A 42 -4.89 13.27 -7.47
N TYR A 43 -5.07 12.05 -7.00
CA TYR A 43 -6.35 11.48 -6.61
C TYR A 43 -6.28 11.02 -5.17
N SER A 44 -7.35 11.20 -4.41
CA SER A 44 -7.37 10.76 -3.02
C SER A 44 -8.70 10.11 -2.68
N VAL A 45 -8.62 9.12 -1.80
CA VAL A 45 -9.77 8.45 -1.22
C VAL A 45 -9.62 8.37 0.29
N VAL A 46 -10.74 8.31 0.99
CA VAL A 46 -10.81 7.91 2.39
C VAL A 46 -11.37 6.50 2.45
N LEU A 47 -10.81 5.64 3.30
CA LEU A 47 -11.36 4.30 3.52
C LEU A 47 -12.69 4.44 4.29
N ALA A 48 -13.79 4.16 3.62
CA ALA A 48 -15.15 4.23 4.16
C ALA A 48 -15.54 2.95 4.90
N GLU A 49 -14.90 1.82 4.56
CA GLU A 49 -15.05 0.55 5.25
C GLU A 49 -13.69 -0.16 5.34
N VAL A 50 -13.42 -0.74 6.51
CA VAL A 50 -12.25 -1.58 6.77
C VAL A 50 -12.70 -2.84 7.50
N GLY A 51 -12.53 -3.99 6.87
CA GLY A 51 -12.95 -5.29 7.39
C GLY A 51 -11.76 -6.15 7.78
N LEU A 52 -11.61 -6.46 9.08
CA LEU A 52 -10.55 -7.37 9.53
C LEU A 52 -10.82 -8.79 9.04
N VAL A 53 -9.87 -9.39 8.31
CA VAL A 53 -9.99 -10.78 7.85
C VAL A 53 -9.49 -11.72 8.94
N ALA A 54 -10.31 -11.91 9.97
CA ALA A 54 -10.02 -12.75 11.12
C ALA A 54 -10.66 -14.14 11.07
N ASN A 55 -11.34 -14.50 9.99
CA ASN A 55 -11.92 -15.83 9.80
C ASN A 55 -11.60 -16.35 8.40
N ALA A 56 -11.26 -17.64 8.30
CA ALA A 56 -11.23 -18.36 7.04
C ALA A 56 -12.64 -18.59 6.49
N GLY A 57 -12.75 -18.70 5.17
CA GLY A 57 -13.94 -19.14 4.46
C GLY A 57 -14.35 -20.56 4.83
N ALA A 58 -15.61 -20.92 4.58
CA ALA A 58 -16.15 -22.23 4.93
C ALA A 58 -15.48 -23.40 4.17
N ASP A 59 -14.87 -23.12 3.02
CA ASP A 59 -14.07 -24.04 2.21
C ASP A 59 -12.58 -24.05 2.60
N GLY A 60 -12.18 -23.25 3.59
CA GLY A 60 -10.81 -23.10 4.05
C GLY A 60 -10.00 -22.05 3.29
N SER A 61 -10.59 -21.35 2.31
CA SER A 61 -9.95 -20.23 1.65
C SER A 61 -9.74 -19.06 2.61
N VAL A 62 -8.70 -18.26 2.40
CA VAL A 62 -8.41 -17.07 3.22
C VAL A 62 -8.13 -15.90 2.30
N VAL A 63 -8.86 -14.79 2.51
CA VAL A 63 -8.54 -13.52 1.86
C VAL A 63 -7.29 -12.93 2.52
N GLY A 64 -6.36 -12.45 1.71
CA GLY A 64 -5.13 -11.85 2.20
C GLY A 64 -4.15 -11.55 1.09
N LEU A 65 -2.88 -11.44 1.45
CA LEU A 65 -1.78 -11.12 0.55
C LEU A 65 -0.64 -12.10 0.80
N ASN A 66 0.20 -12.26 -0.23
CA ASN A 66 1.50 -12.90 -0.12
C ASN A 66 2.55 -11.84 0.26
N LEU A 67 2.93 -11.82 1.53
CA LEU A 67 3.80 -10.85 2.18
C LEU A 67 5.27 -11.23 2.09
N ASP A 68 5.58 -12.52 1.93
CA ASP A 68 6.96 -13.03 1.93
C ASP A 68 7.44 -13.54 0.56
N GLY A 69 6.54 -13.57 -0.43
CA GLY A 69 6.77 -14.03 -1.80
C GLY A 69 6.87 -15.55 -1.93
N ARG A 70 6.41 -16.32 -0.93
CA ARG A 70 6.54 -17.78 -0.87
C ARG A 70 5.18 -18.46 -1.06
N VAL A 71 5.26 -19.76 -1.26
CA VAL A 71 4.12 -20.67 -1.25
C VAL A 71 4.56 -21.88 -0.44
N ASP A 72 4.24 -21.89 0.85
CA ASP A 72 4.61 -22.91 1.80
C ASP A 72 3.48 -23.94 1.97
N ASP A 73 3.54 -25.00 1.17
CA ASP A 73 2.64 -26.17 1.20
C ASP A 73 3.11 -27.27 2.18
N VAL A 74 4.31 -27.10 2.74
CA VAL A 74 4.92 -27.95 3.75
C VAL A 74 5.49 -27.12 4.90
N PRO A 75 5.46 -27.61 6.15
CA PRO A 75 5.99 -26.84 7.27
C PRO A 75 7.48 -26.52 7.09
N ALA A 76 7.82 -25.23 7.17
CA ALA A 76 9.18 -24.71 7.06
C ALA A 76 9.60 -23.97 8.33
N LEU A 77 10.90 -23.90 8.63
CA LEU A 77 11.38 -23.17 9.81
C LEU A 77 11.29 -21.65 9.59
N GLU A 78 11.39 -21.23 8.34
CA GLU A 78 11.32 -19.86 7.86
C GLU A 78 9.95 -19.21 8.15
N THR A 79 8.88 -20.02 8.18
CA THR A 79 7.50 -19.59 8.50
C THR A 79 7.04 -20.15 9.85
N CYS A 80 7.95 -20.59 10.71
CA CYS A 80 7.61 -21.17 12.02
C CYS A 80 6.60 -22.34 11.95
N ASN A 81 6.77 -23.17 10.93
CA ASN A 81 5.95 -24.34 10.60
C ASN A 81 4.51 -23.98 10.23
N LYS A 82 4.31 -22.78 9.69
CA LYS A 82 3.04 -22.31 9.17
C LYS A 82 2.94 -22.62 7.69
N LEU A 83 1.71 -22.91 7.29
CA LEU A 83 1.37 -23.19 5.90
C LEU A 83 0.61 -21.97 5.39
N ASP A 84 0.83 -21.67 4.12
CA ASP A 84 0.11 -20.61 3.46
C ASP A 84 -1.28 -21.09 3.09
N PHE A 85 -2.18 -20.13 3.01
CA PHE A 85 -3.53 -20.35 2.53
C PHE A 85 -3.60 -20.15 1.00
N THR A 86 -4.77 -20.49 0.48
CA THR A 86 -5.18 -20.15 -0.87
C THR A 86 -6.36 -19.21 -0.76
N ASP A 87 -6.41 -18.17 -1.58
CA ASP A 87 -7.55 -17.25 -1.62
C ASP A 87 -8.79 -17.92 -2.28
N PRO A 88 -9.96 -17.26 -2.26
CA PRO A 88 -11.16 -17.77 -2.91
C PRO A 88 -11.05 -17.96 -4.43
N ASP A 89 -10.14 -17.24 -5.09
CA ASP A 89 -9.90 -17.30 -6.54
C ASP A 89 -8.86 -18.37 -6.93
N GLY A 90 -8.24 -19.02 -5.94
CA GLY A 90 -7.26 -20.09 -6.12
C GLY A 90 -5.80 -19.62 -6.14
N VAL A 91 -5.52 -18.37 -5.78
CA VAL A 91 -4.17 -17.82 -5.66
C VAL A 91 -3.50 -18.39 -4.40
N PRO A 92 -2.36 -19.08 -4.52
CA PRO A 92 -1.65 -19.65 -3.38
C PRO A 92 -0.70 -18.64 -2.72
N GLY A 93 -0.24 -18.95 -1.52
CA GLY A 93 0.78 -18.16 -0.82
C GLY A 93 0.20 -17.04 0.04
N ILE A 94 -1.06 -17.16 0.48
CA ILE A 94 -1.68 -16.15 1.34
C ILE A 94 -1.22 -16.37 2.78
N ASP A 95 -0.55 -15.39 3.38
CA ASP A 95 0.01 -15.57 4.72
C ASP A 95 -1.04 -15.50 5.84
N ASN A 96 -2.02 -14.59 5.72
CA ASN A 96 -2.92 -14.09 6.77
C ASN A 96 -3.33 -15.10 7.89
N GLN A 97 -2.44 -15.35 8.84
CA GLN A 97 -2.65 -16.30 9.94
C GLN A 97 -3.60 -15.75 11.01
N LEU A 98 -3.79 -14.42 11.06
CA LEU A 98 -4.82 -13.81 11.89
C LEU A 98 -6.23 -14.33 11.53
N SER A 99 -6.44 -14.83 10.31
CA SER A 99 -7.69 -15.49 9.90
C SER A 99 -8.09 -16.70 10.76
N LEU A 100 -7.16 -17.27 11.53
CA LEU A 100 -7.44 -18.36 12.46
C LEU A 100 -7.77 -17.86 13.89
N PHE A 101 -7.68 -16.56 14.14
CA PHE A 101 -7.89 -15.96 15.45
C PHE A 101 -9.36 -15.64 15.75
N GLY A 102 -10.23 -15.59 14.73
CA GLY A 102 -11.65 -15.25 14.84
C GLY A 102 -12.44 -15.96 15.94
N PRO A 103 -12.29 -17.29 16.15
CA PRO A 103 -12.94 -17.97 17.28
C PRO A 103 -12.52 -17.44 18.66
N THR A 104 -11.29 -16.93 18.79
CA THR A 104 -10.82 -16.27 20.01
C THR A 104 -11.36 -14.85 20.12
N LEU A 105 -11.45 -14.11 19.00
CA LEU A 105 -12.10 -12.79 18.97
C LEU A 105 -13.57 -12.85 19.40
N ALA A 106 -14.28 -13.93 19.05
CA ALA A 106 -15.66 -14.13 19.47
C ALA A 106 -15.84 -14.21 21.00
N LEU A 107 -14.77 -14.48 21.76
CA LEU A 107 -14.80 -14.52 23.22
C LEU A 107 -14.78 -13.14 23.88
N PHE A 108 -14.34 -12.08 23.18
CA PHE A 108 -14.36 -10.71 23.70
C PHE A 108 -15.78 -10.19 23.90
N GLY A 109 -16.73 -10.72 23.12
CA GLY A 109 -18.08 -10.19 23.04
C GLY A 109 -18.12 -8.88 22.24
N GLY A 110 -19.12 -8.75 21.38
CA GLY A 110 -19.22 -7.62 20.45
C GLY A 110 -18.74 -7.99 19.05
N ASP A 111 -18.91 -7.04 18.14
CA ASP A 111 -18.56 -7.17 16.73
C ASP A 111 -17.39 -6.22 16.42
N PRO A 112 -16.16 -6.73 16.24
CA PRO A 112 -15.00 -5.91 15.91
C PRO A 112 -15.21 -5.07 14.64
N ALA A 113 -15.95 -5.58 13.66
CA ALA A 113 -16.25 -4.84 12.44
C ALA A 113 -17.11 -3.60 12.74
N ALA A 114 -18.13 -3.74 13.59
CA ALA A 114 -18.96 -2.62 14.01
C ALA A 114 -18.18 -1.56 14.82
N LEU A 115 -17.18 -1.98 15.59
CA LEU A 115 -16.31 -1.05 16.33
C LEU A 115 -15.40 -0.24 15.38
N ILE A 116 -14.79 -0.90 14.40
CA ILE A 116 -13.97 -0.24 13.38
C ILE A 116 -14.84 0.71 12.55
N GLN A 117 -16.01 0.25 12.09
CA GLN A 117 -16.92 1.08 11.32
C GLN A 117 -17.42 2.29 12.13
N GLY A 118 -17.69 2.10 13.42
CA GLY A 118 -18.02 3.21 14.33
C GLY A 118 -16.90 4.25 14.39
N ALA A 119 -15.65 3.80 14.54
CA ALA A 119 -14.49 4.70 14.59
C ALA A 119 -14.29 5.49 13.28
N ILE A 120 -14.51 4.85 12.12
CA ILE A 120 -14.48 5.52 10.81
C ILE A 120 -15.59 6.56 10.71
N ASN A 121 -16.82 6.17 11.03
CA ASN A 121 -18.00 7.02 10.95
C ASN A 121 -17.94 8.22 11.92
N GLU A 122 -17.25 8.08 13.05
CA GLU A 122 -17.01 9.15 14.03
C GLU A 122 -15.80 10.03 13.68
N GLY A 123 -15.01 9.68 12.66
CA GLY A 123 -13.80 10.40 12.27
C GLY A 123 -12.60 10.17 13.20
N SER A 124 -12.67 9.18 14.09
CA SER A 124 -11.57 8.83 15.01
C SER A 124 -10.56 7.86 14.39
N LEU A 125 -10.96 7.16 13.32
CA LEU A 125 -10.07 6.36 12.47
C LEU A 125 -10.29 6.74 11.00
N LEU A 126 -9.46 7.66 10.49
CA LEU A 126 -9.50 8.05 9.08
C LEU A 126 -8.18 7.63 8.41
N ILE A 127 -8.28 6.74 7.43
CA ILE A 127 -7.15 6.33 6.61
C ILE A 127 -7.37 6.91 5.21
N LEU A 128 -6.44 7.77 4.79
CA LEU A 128 -6.47 8.43 3.50
C LEU A 128 -5.45 7.75 2.58
N VAL A 129 -5.85 7.41 1.37
CA VAL A 129 -4.95 6.90 0.33
C VAL A 129 -4.86 7.95 -0.76
N GLU A 130 -3.67 8.49 -0.97
CA GLU A 130 -3.37 9.47 -2.01
C GLU A 130 -2.55 8.80 -3.12
N PHE A 131 -2.93 9.07 -4.37
CA PHE A 131 -2.25 8.62 -5.57
C PHE A 131 -1.76 9.85 -6.33
N GLU A 132 -0.45 10.04 -6.38
CA GLU A 132 0.21 11.14 -7.06
C GLU A 132 0.76 10.68 -8.41
N GLY A 133 0.61 11.54 -9.42
CA GLY A 133 1.16 11.30 -10.77
C GLY A 133 0.29 10.40 -11.64
N LEU A 134 -0.99 10.22 -11.30
CA LEU A 134 -1.92 9.40 -12.06
C LEU A 134 -2.21 10.00 -13.44
N ASN A 135 -2.17 9.15 -14.46
CA ASN A 135 -2.56 9.45 -15.84
C ASN A 135 -3.76 8.61 -16.29
N SER A 136 -3.97 7.44 -15.67
CA SER A 136 -5.07 6.52 -15.97
C SER A 136 -5.39 5.64 -14.76
N PHE A 137 -6.67 5.42 -14.50
CA PHE A 137 -7.14 4.43 -13.52
C PHE A 137 -7.11 2.99 -14.04
N GLU A 138 -6.92 2.79 -15.35
CA GLU A 138 -6.90 1.46 -15.96
C GLU A 138 -5.46 0.97 -16.16
N ASN A 139 -4.56 1.83 -16.65
CA ASN A 139 -3.19 1.44 -17.01
C ASN A 139 -2.21 2.60 -16.79
N ASP A 140 -1.37 2.50 -15.77
CA ASP A 140 -0.34 3.49 -15.43
C ASP A 140 0.97 2.80 -15.03
N ASN A 141 2.10 3.35 -15.45
CA ASN A 141 3.41 2.72 -15.27
C ASN A 141 4.21 3.29 -14.09
N ASP A 142 3.80 4.43 -13.52
CA ASP A 142 4.53 5.08 -12.44
C ASP A 142 3.59 5.94 -11.60
N VAL A 143 3.11 5.37 -10.50
CA VAL A 143 2.25 6.05 -9.51
C VAL A 143 2.96 6.07 -8.17
N THR A 144 2.91 7.20 -7.46
CA THR A 144 3.29 7.27 -6.05
C THR A 144 2.05 7.17 -5.20
N VAL A 145 1.99 6.18 -4.32
CA VAL A 145 0.90 5.98 -3.37
C VAL A 145 1.35 6.48 -2.01
N ARG A 146 0.47 7.16 -1.28
CA ARG A 146 0.69 7.51 0.12
C ARG A 146 -0.49 7.10 0.97
N LEU A 147 -0.18 6.53 2.13
CA LEU A 147 -1.15 6.28 3.19
C LEU A 147 -0.95 7.36 4.27
N HIS A 148 -1.98 8.15 4.50
CA HIS A 148 -2.02 9.14 5.58
C HIS A 148 -3.06 8.73 6.63
N PHE A 149 -2.86 9.23 7.84
CA PHE A 149 -3.89 9.21 8.88
C PHE A 149 -4.51 10.59 8.94
N GLY A 150 -5.82 10.64 8.79
CA GLY A 150 -6.58 11.87 8.71
C GLY A 150 -7.22 12.28 10.03
N GLU A 151 -7.63 13.54 10.11
CA GLU A 151 -8.58 14.03 11.08
C GLU A 151 -9.58 14.97 10.40
N GLY A 152 -10.78 15.07 10.97
CA GLY A 152 -11.81 15.95 10.46
C GLY A 152 -13.21 15.46 10.78
N PRO A 153 -14.23 16.31 10.57
CA PRO A 153 -15.61 15.89 10.69
C PRO A 153 -15.98 14.91 9.58
N THR A 154 -16.89 14.00 9.89
CA THR A 154 -17.40 12.98 8.96
C THR A 154 -18.91 13.13 8.78
N ASP A 155 -19.34 13.17 7.52
CA ASP A 155 -20.73 12.98 7.12
C ASP A 155 -20.94 11.53 6.71
N VAL A 156 -21.99 10.91 7.26
CA VAL A 156 -22.34 9.50 7.04
C VAL A 156 -23.68 9.41 6.30
N GLY A 157 -23.72 8.59 5.26
CA GLY A 157 -24.90 8.32 4.45
C GLY A 157 -25.95 7.47 5.17
N ASN A 158 -27.10 7.26 4.51
CA ASN A 158 -28.17 6.40 5.03
C ASN A 158 -27.81 4.90 4.99
N ASP A 159 -26.76 4.55 4.25
CA ASP A 159 -26.13 3.23 4.19
C ASP A 159 -25.14 2.97 5.33
N GLY A 160 -24.82 4.00 6.12
CA GLY A 160 -23.89 3.89 7.24
C GLY A 160 -22.42 4.01 6.84
N LEU A 161 -22.12 4.47 5.62
CA LEU A 161 -20.76 4.70 5.13
C LEU A 161 -20.47 6.21 4.99
N LEU A 162 -19.20 6.58 4.89
CA LEU A 162 -18.80 7.95 4.64
C LEU A 162 -19.33 8.46 3.29
N VAL A 163 -19.87 9.68 3.27
CA VAL A 163 -20.28 10.34 2.03
C VAL A 163 -19.04 10.68 1.19
N PRO A 164 -19.01 10.40 -0.13
CA PRO A 164 -17.88 10.78 -0.99
C PRO A 164 -17.69 12.29 -1.12
N GLY A 165 -16.45 12.73 -1.34
CA GLY A 165 -16.08 14.11 -1.68
C GLY A 165 -15.77 15.00 -0.47
N GLN A 166 -15.61 14.41 0.72
CA GLN A 166 -15.25 15.11 1.94
C GLN A 166 -13.78 15.53 1.94
N SER A 167 -13.43 16.53 2.76
CA SER A 167 -12.06 17.03 2.91
C SER A 167 -11.55 16.73 4.31
N PHE A 168 -10.31 16.25 4.40
CA PHE A 168 -9.68 15.87 5.66
C PHE A 168 -8.29 16.47 5.78
N ASP A 169 -7.90 16.81 7.00
CA ASP A 169 -6.52 17.20 7.33
C ASP A 169 -5.69 15.96 7.64
N ILE A 170 -4.38 16.02 7.41
CA ILE A 170 -3.47 14.98 7.92
C ILE A 170 -3.31 15.17 9.42
N GLN A 171 -3.59 14.12 10.19
CA GLN A 171 -3.48 14.12 11.64
C GLN A 171 -2.04 14.46 12.08
N PRO A 172 -1.84 15.51 12.90
CA PRO A 172 -0.52 15.90 13.36
C PRO A 172 0.19 14.79 14.16
N GLY A 173 1.50 14.65 13.94
CA GLY A 173 2.33 13.67 14.65
C GLY A 173 2.21 12.24 14.14
N THR A 174 1.43 12.00 13.08
CA THR A 174 1.40 10.72 12.37
C THR A 174 2.44 10.66 11.26
N MET A 175 2.89 9.45 10.92
CA MET A 175 3.81 9.22 9.80
C MET A 175 3.05 8.64 8.62
N SER A 176 3.18 9.29 7.47
CA SER A 176 2.61 8.77 6.23
C SER A 176 3.55 7.73 5.63
N ALA A 177 2.98 6.63 5.12
CA ALA A 177 3.72 5.66 4.34
C ALA A 177 3.74 6.12 2.88
N GLU A 178 4.86 5.93 2.19
CA GLU A 178 5.01 6.27 0.77
C GLU A 178 5.52 5.06 0.00
N MET A 179 4.83 4.71 -1.07
CA MET A 179 5.22 3.66 -2.01
C MET A 179 5.38 4.29 -3.39
N ARG A 180 6.58 4.22 -3.96
CA ARG A 180 6.90 4.81 -5.26
C ARG A 180 6.93 3.74 -6.34
N HIS A 181 6.71 4.16 -7.58
CA HIS A 181 6.80 3.30 -8.76
C HIS A 181 5.81 2.13 -8.76
N ALA A 182 4.66 2.33 -8.13
CA ALA A 182 3.53 1.43 -8.27
C ALA A 182 2.99 1.48 -9.70
N ARG A 183 2.37 0.39 -10.14
CA ARG A 183 1.80 0.26 -11.48
C ARG A 183 0.34 -0.12 -11.38
N ILE A 184 -0.44 0.42 -12.30
CA ILE A 184 -1.84 0.04 -12.51
C ILE A 184 -1.88 -0.77 -13.80
N ILE A 185 -2.43 -1.98 -13.74
CA ILE A 185 -2.61 -2.88 -14.89
C ILE A 185 -4.05 -3.36 -14.86
N ASP A 186 -4.79 -3.06 -15.93
CA ASP A 186 -6.20 -3.42 -16.08
C ASP A 186 -7.09 -3.03 -14.86
N GLY A 187 -6.82 -1.86 -14.28
CA GLY A 187 -7.55 -1.34 -13.12
C GLY A 187 -7.05 -1.83 -11.76
N HIS A 188 -6.04 -2.70 -11.74
CA HIS A 188 -5.48 -3.29 -10.54
C HIS A 188 -4.10 -2.72 -10.21
N MET A 189 -3.83 -2.44 -8.94
CA MET A 189 -2.57 -1.91 -8.45
C MET A 189 -2.08 -2.67 -7.24
N GLU A 190 -0.80 -3.07 -7.27
CA GLU A 190 -0.09 -3.56 -6.09
C GLU A 190 0.99 -2.55 -5.68
N ALA A 191 1.07 -2.29 -4.37
CA ALA A 191 2.13 -1.53 -3.74
C ALA A 191 2.58 -2.25 -2.48
N SER A 192 3.88 -2.46 -2.33
CA SER A 192 4.44 -3.31 -1.27
C SER A 192 5.61 -2.65 -0.54
N SER A 193 6.06 -3.32 0.52
CA SER A 193 7.30 -3.00 1.24
C SER A 193 7.31 -1.61 1.89
N PHE A 194 6.19 -1.22 2.50
CA PHE A 194 6.14 -0.03 3.36
C PHE A 194 6.06 -0.40 4.84
N GLU A 195 6.38 0.57 5.69
CA GLU A 195 6.19 0.47 7.12
C GLU A 195 5.35 1.66 7.58
N THR A 196 4.46 1.44 8.52
CA THR A 196 3.66 2.51 9.13
C THR A 196 3.25 2.17 10.54
N VAL A 197 2.71 3.15 11.25
CA VAL A 197 2.11 2.96 12.57
C VAL A 197 0.68 3.45 12.49
N LEU A 198 -0.27 2.51 12.53
CA LEU A 198 -1.69 2.79 12.51
C LEU A 198 -2.13 3.30 13.90
N PRO A 199 -2.53 4.57 14.04
CA PRO A 199 -3.10 5.09 15.27
C PRO A 199 -4.55 4.58 15.37
N VAL A 200 -4.76 3.51 16.12
CA VAL A 200 -6.10 2.95 16.32
C VAL A 200 -6.75 3.66 17.50
N ALA A 201 -7.91 4.27 17.25
CA ALA A 201 -8.78 4.81 18.28
C ALA A 201 -10.13 4.08 18.22
N ILE A 202 -10.44 3.29 19.23
CA ILE A 202 -11.71 2.56 19.34
C ILE A 202 -12.30 2.87 20.71
N LEU A 203 -13.49 3.47 20.74
CA LEU A 203 -14.11 4.00 21.96
C LEU A 203 -13.15 4.99 22.65
N ASP A 204 -12.85 4.80 23.94
CA ASP A 204 -11.92 5.65 24.69
C ASP A 204 -10.46 5.17 24.61
N GLN A 205 -10.20 4.07 23.90
CA GLN A 205 -8.88 3.45 23.86
C GLN A 205 -8.09 3.88 22.63
N ARG A 206 -6.80 4.11 22.84
CA ARG A 206 -5.88 4.56 21.81
C ARG A 206 -4.60 3.75 21.88
N PHE A 207 -4.24 3.12 20.77
CA PHE A 207 -2.99 2.39 20.65
C PHE A 207 -2.38 2.57 19.27
N ASN A 208 -1.07 2.31 19.20
CA ASN A 208 -0.28 2.43 17.98
C ASN A 208 0.04 1.04 17.48
N LEU A 209 -0.53 0.66 16.34
CA LEU A 209 -0.31 -0.65 15.73
C LEU A 209 0.76 -0.52 14.63
N PRO A 210 2.02 -0.92 14.88
CA PRO A 210 3.03 -0.93 13.84
C PRO A 210 2.70 -2.03 12.82
N ILE A 211 2.81 -1.67 11.55
CA ILE A 211 2.67 -2.56 10.41
C ILE A 211 4.02 -2.57 9.69
N PHE A 212 4.63 -3.75 9.63
CA PHE A 212 5.85 -4.04 8.88
C PHE A 212 5.50 -4.80 7.61
N SER A 213 6.38 -4.76 6.61
CA SER A 213 6.15 -5.44 5.32
C SER A 213 4.73 -5.20 4.81
N GLY A 214 4.31 -3.94 4.82
CA GLY A 214 2.98 -3.52 4.40
C GLY A 214 2.78 -3.76 2.91
N HIS A 215 1.65 -4.36 2.54
CA HIS A 215 1.23 -4.59 1.18
C HIS A 215 -0.19 -4.05 0.98
N LEU A 216 -0.42 -3.46 -0.18
CA LEU A 216 -1.67 -2.85 -0.60
C LEU A 216 -1.99 -3.35 -2.00
N SER A 217 -3.15 -3.97 -2.14
CA SER A 217 -3.72 -4.43 -3.41
C SER A 217 -5.03 -3.70 -3.61
N ILE A 218 -5.18 -2.98 -4.72
CA ILE A 218 -6.34 -2.11 -4.99
C ILE A 218 -6.87 -2.36 -6.39
N ASP A 219 -8.19 -2.45 -6.48
CA ASP A 219 -8.95 -2.38 -7.72
C ASP A 219 -9.69 -1.04 -7.79
N PHE A 220 -9.50 -0.31 -8.89
CA PHE A 220 -10.17 0.96 -9.15
C PHE A 220 -11.50 0.72 -9.89
N ASP A 221 -12.58 1.30 -9.37
CA ASP A 221 -13.81 1.47 -10.14
C ASP A 221 -13.75 2.81 -10.87
N ALA A 222 -13.46 2.76 -12.17
CA ALA A 222 -13.34 3.95 -13.01
C ALA A 222 -14.67 4.72 -13.19
N ASP A 223 -15.82 4.07 -12.98
CA ASP A 223 -17.13 4.70 -13.16
C ASP A 223 -17.53 5.52 -11.93
N SER A 224 -17.28 5.00 -10.72
CA SER A 224 -17.61 5.65 -9.45
C SER A 224 -16.46 6.47 -8.86
N GLY A 225 -15.22 6.14 -9.21
CA GLY A 225 -14.01 6.62 -8.53
C GLY A 225 -13.73 5.90 -7.20
N GLU A 226 -14.54 4.92 -6.81
CA GLU A 226 -14.29 4.16 -5.60
C GLU A 226 -13.12 3.18 -5.80
N ILE A 227 -12.57 2.74 -4.68
CA ILE A 227 -11.59 1.67 -4.67
C ILE A 227 -12.07 0.52 -3.78
N THR A 228 -11.69 -0.69 -4.15
CA THR A 228 -11.78 -1.86 -3.26
C THR A 228 -10.43 -2.54 -3.20
N GLY A 229 -10.19 -3.35 -2.17
CA GLY A 229 -8.91 -4.04 -2.11
C GLY A 229 -8.59 -4.69 -0.77
N ILE A 230 -7.29 -4.95 -0.58
CA ILE A 230 -6.72 -5.55 0.61
C ILE A 230 -5.52 -4.73 1.06
N LEU A 231 -5.51 -4.39 2.35
CA LEU A 231 -4.37 -3.85 3.06
C LEU A 231 -3.88 -4.90 4.06
N GLY A 232 -2.63 -5.30 3.97
CA GLY A 232 -2.05 -6.32 4.86
C GLY A 232 -0.63 -6.00 5.26
N GLY A 233 -0.13 -6.78 6.21
CA GLY A 233 1.24 -6.67 6.69
C GLY A 233 1.49 -7.47 7.95
N ALA A 234 2.73 -7.42 8.39
CA ALA A 234 3.24 -8.10 9.56
C ALA A 234 3.10 -7.22 10.81
N VAL A 235 2.44 -7.75 11.83
CA VAL A 235 2.20 -7.04 13.09
C VAL A 235 2.92 -7.77 14.23
N PRO A 236 3.70 -7.08 15.09
CA PRO A 236 4.33 -7.72 16.23
C PRO A 236 3.30 -8.34 17.17
N VAL A 237 3.51 -9.62 17.49
CA VAL A 237 2.64 -10.38 18.39
C VAL A 237 2.57 -9.71 19.76
N GLN A 238 3.70 -9.19 20.24
CA GLN A 238 3.76 -8.55 21.55
C GLN A 238 2.95 -7.25 21.60
N THR A 239 2.92 -6.47 20.51
CA THR A 239 2.05 -5.29 20.40
C THR A 239 0.58 -5.67 20.44
N LEU A 240 0.17 -6.73 19.73
CA LEU A 240 -1.21 -7.22 19.83
C LEU A 240 -1.56 -7.63 21.28
N ILE A 241 -0.62 -8.25 21.99
CA ILE A 241 -0.87 -8.67 23.38
C ILE A 241 -0.95 -7.48 24.33
N ASP A 242 0.00 -6.56 24.26
CA ASP A 242 0.12 -5.47 25.22
C ASP A 242 -0.87 -4.34 24.94
N ASP A 243 -1.14 -4.05 23.67
CA ASP A 243 -1.89 -2.85 23.29
C ASP A 243 -3.33 -3.16 22.84
N LEU A 244 -3.57 -4.32 22.20
CA LEU A 244 -4.92 -4.71 21.78
C LEU A 244 -5.64 -5.48 22.88
N LEU A 245 -5.04 -6.55 23.43
CA LEU A 245 -5.71 -7.39 24.42
C LEU A 245 -5.87 -6.71 25.78
N ALA A 246 -4.94 -5.84 26.18
CA ALA A 246 -4.95 -5.23 27.51
C ALA A 246 -5.91 -4.04 27.57
N GLU A 247 -6.01 -3.27 26.49
CA GLU A 247 -6.77 -2.03 26.46
C GLU A 247 -8.24 -2.24 26.09
N ILE A 248 -8.57 -3.30 25.32
CA ILE A 248 -9.97 -3.57 24.95
C ILE A 248 -10.78 -4.06 26.16
N PRO A 249 -11.94 -3.44 26.45
CA PRO A 249 -12.84 -3.91 27.50
C PRO A 249 -13.19 -5.40 27.35
N GLY A 250 -12.97 -6.18 28.41
CA GLY A 250 -13.18 -7.62 28.41
C GLY A 250 -11.98 -8.46 27.97
N GLY A 251 -10.96 -7.85 27.34
CA GLY A 251 -9.75 -8.53 26.88
C GLY A 251 -8.92 -9.15 28.00
N GLU A 252 -8.83 -8.48 29.17
CA GLU A 252 -8.13 -9.00 30.35
C GLU A 252 -8.59 -10.41 30.77
N SER A 253 -9.88 -10.71 30.61
CA SER A 253 -10.47 -11.97 31.05
C SER A 253 -10.03 -13.18 30.22
N ILE A 254 -9.65 -12.94 28.97
CA ILE A 254 -9.25 -13.97 28.00
C ILE A 254 -7.78 -13.84 27.59
N MET A 255 -7.08 -12.84 28.11
CA MET A 255 -5.68 -12.55 27.87
C MET A 255 -4.78 -13.80 27.86
N PRO A 256 -4.84 -14.74 28.82
CA PRO A 256 -3.98 -15.93 28.78
C PRO A 256 -4.24 -16.85 27.58
N ILE A 257 -5.49 -16.94 27.13
CA ILE A 257 -5.89 -17.76 25.99
C ILE A 257 -5.54 -17.04 24.69
N ALA A 258 -5.89 -15.76 24.59
CA ALA A 258 -5.62 -14.93 23.42
C ALA A 258 -4.12 -14.76 23.16
N ALA A 259 -3.33 -14.45 24.19
CA ALA A 259 -1.88 -14.30 24.07
C ALA A 259 -1.18 -15.62 23.72
N ARG A 260 -1.75 -16.77 24.11
CA ARG A 260 -1.24 -18.08 23.69
C ARG A 260 -1.60 -18.37 22.23
N ALA A 261 -2.82 -18.05 21.82
CA ALA A 261 -3.28 -18.22 20.44
C ALA A 261 -2.46 -17.35 19.49
N LEU A 262 -2.30 -16.05 19.75
CA LEU A 262 -1.50 -15.14 18.91
C LEU A 262 -0.06 -15.61 18.73
N ARG A 263 0.65 -15.96 19.83
CA ARG A 263 2.00 -16.55 19.74
C ARG A 263 2.03 -17.87 18.98
N GLY A 264 0.97 -18.64 19.07
CA GLY A 264 0.81 -19.88 18.35
C GLY A 264 0.48 -19.70 16.87
N LEU A 265 0.02 -18.52 16.44
CA LEU A 265 -0.34 -18.21 15.06
C LEU A 265 0.77 -17.47 14.31
N ALA A 266 1.67 -16.80 15.03
CA ALA A 266 2.82 -16.10 14.47
C ALA A 266 3.58 -16.93 13.44
N ASP A 267 3.90 -16.31 12.32
CA ASP A 267 4.39 -16.92 11.08
C ASP A 267 5.51 -16.12 10.43
N LEU A 268 5.66 -14.84 10.80
CA LEU A 268 6.65 -13.95 10.22
C LEU A 268 7.77 -13.64 11.22
N VAL A 269 8.98 -13.48 10.69
CA VAL A 269 10.20 -13.14 11.43
C VAL A 269 10.53 -14.20 12.51
N PRO A 270 11.19 -15.31 12.13
CA PRO A 270 11.66 -16.32 13.07
C PRO A 270 12.68 -15.75 14.07
N ASN A 271 12.56 -16.18 15.32
CA ASN A 271 13.48 -15.87 16.41
C ASN A 271 14.42 -17.05 16.71
N GLU A 272 15.42 -16.81 17.55
CA GLU A 272 16.45 -17.80 17.91
C GLU A 272 15.89 -19.08 18.59
N LEU A 273 14.65 -19.03 19.08
CA LEU A 273 13.98 -20.13 19.76
C LEU A 273 13.14 -21.00 18.79
N GLY A 274 13.07 -20.62 17.52
CA GLY A 274 12.28 -21.32 16.49
C GLY A 274 10.79 -20.96 16.47
N SER A 275 10.40 -19.87 17.15
CA SER A 275 9.07 -19.26 17.05
C SER A 275 9.14 -18.00 16.20
N CYS A 276 8.00 -17.42 15.85
CA CYS A 276 7.91 -16.17 15.09
C CYS A 276 7.44 -15.02 15.97
N ASP A 277 7.97 -13.82 15.73
CA ASP A 277 7.68 -12.63 16.53
C ASP A 277 6.59 -11.74 15.91
N GLN A 278 6.29 -11.94 14.62
CA GLN A 278 5.28 -11.20 13.88
C GLN A 278 4.20 -12.14 13.35
N LEU A 279 3.00 -11.57 13.22
CA LEU A 279 1.81 -12.24 12.70
C LEU A 279 1.39 -11.55 11.41
N SER A 280 1.18 -12.33 10.35
CA SER A 280 0.57 -11.83 9.12
C SER A 280 -0.91 -11.49 9.34
N THR A 281 -1.31 -10.33 8.85
CA THR A 281 -2.68 -9.83 8.96
C THR A 281 -3.13 -9.23 7.64
N ALA A 282 -4.44 -9.31 7.37
CA ALA A 282 -5.07 -8.65 6.23
C ALA A 282 -6.41 -8.02 6.62
N MET A 283 -6.71 -6.91 5.94
CA MET A 283 -7.98 -6.19 6.03
C MET A 283 -8.51 -5.96 4.62
N THR A 284 -9.80 -6.21 4.40
CA THR A 284 -10.49 -5.72 3.21
C THR A 284 -10.73 -4.23 3.36
N ILE A 285 -10.64 -3.49 2.26
CA ILE A 285 -10.83 -2.05 2.25
C ILE A 285 -11.82 -1.65 1.15
N HIS A 286 -12.63 -0.65 1.45
CA HIS A 286 -13.42 0.10 0.47
C HIS A 286 -13.21 1.58 0.71
N GLY A 287 -12.86 2.30 -0.36
CA GLY A 287 -12.53 3.71 -0.31
C GLY A 287 -13.41 4.54 -1.24
N VAL A 288 -13.81 5.72 -0.76
CA VAL A 288 -14.59 6.70 -1.51
C VAL A 288 -13.78 7.97 -1.74
N THR A 289 -14.09 8.73 -2.79
CA THR A 289 -13.38 9.96 -3.14
C THR A 289 -13.25 10.90 -1.93
N ALA A 290 -12.09 11.53 -1.76
CA ALA A 290 -11.84 12.52 -0.72
C ALA A 290 -10.84 13.57 -1.20
N PHE A 291 -10.67 14.63 -0.42
CA PHE A 291 -9.62 15.64 -0.61
C PHE A 291 -8.71 15.68 0.61
N VAL A 292 -7.40 15.54 0.39
CA VAL A 292 -6.40 15.74 1.43
C VAL A 292 -6.01 17.21 1.45
N LEU A 293 -6.22 17.86 2.59
CA LEU A 293 -5.81 19.25 2.77
C LEU A 293 -4.32 19.29 3.10
N PRO A 294 -3.56 20.20 2.47
CA PRO A 294 -2.16 20.40 2.83
C PRO A 294 -2.06 20.84 4.29
N PRO A 295 -0.98 20.49 5.00
CA PRO A 295 -0.75 20.97 6.35
C PRO A 295 -0.88 22.50 6.35
N SER A 296 -1.74 23.05 7.21
CA SER A 296 -1.81 24.50 7.34
C SER A 296 -0.45 25.02 7.80
N ASP A 297 0.14 25.95 7.03
CA ASP A 297 1.32 26.68 7.48
C ASP A 297 0.92 27.38 8.78
N THR A 298 1.46 26.93 9.90
CA THR A 298 1.32 27.63 11.18
C THR A 298 2.13 28.91 11.10
N THR A 299 1.55 29.95 10.49
CA THR A 299 2.02 31.32 10.71
C THR A 299 1.52 31.75 12.09
N ASP A 300 2.35 31.51 13.11
CA ASP A 300 2.33 32.25 14.38
C ASP A 300 2.77 33.71 14.17
#